data_AF-A0A6H5GDK0-F1
#
_entry.id   AF-A0A6H5GDK0-F1
#
_cell.length_a   1.000
_cell.length_b   1.000
_cell.length_c   1.000
_cell.angle_alpha   90.00
_cell.angle_beta   90.00
_cell.angle_gamma   90.00
#
_symmetry.space_group_name_H-M   'P 1'
#
loop_
_entity.id
_entity.type
_entity.pdbx_description
1 polymer ?
#
loop_
_entity_poly.entity_id
_entity_poly.type
_entity_poly.pdbx_seq_one_letter_code
_entity_poly.pdbx_strand_id
1 'polypeptide(L)' 'MKFVVYKFPSSAYDGYMYMTSETAAQGWTVSNHTIQQPNSMVARSISRMYLKDSKVMLVT' A
#
# COMPACT_ATOMS: atom_id res chain seq x y z
N MET A 1 2.01 -10.05 -10.99
CA MET A 1 1.59 -8.65 -11.19
C MET A 1 2.58 -7.76 -10.47
N LYS A 2 3.10 -6.71 -11.12
CA LYS A 2 4.04 -5.75 -10.53
C LYS A 2 3.33 -4.40 -10.48
N PHE A 3 3.63 -3.61 -9.46
CA PHE A 3 3.06 -2.28 -9.29
C PHE A 3 4.16 -1.30 -8.89
N VAL A 4 4.00 -0.05 -9.32
CA VAL A 4 4.77 1.09 -8.81
C VAL A 4 3.87 1.88 -7.87
N VAL A 5 4.44 2.33 -6.75
CA VAL A 5 3.76 3.10 -5.72
C VAL A 5 4.53 4.40 -5.53
N TYR A 6 3.83 5.54 -5.63
CA TYR A 6 4.38 6.85 -5.32
C TYR A 6 3.63 7.45 -4.12
N LYS A 7 4.33 7.63 -3.01
CA LYS A 7 3.80 8.26 -1.80
C LYS A 7 3.84 9.78 -1.96
N PHE A 8 2.75 10.46 -1.66
CA PHE A 8 2.73 11.92 -1.65
C PHE A 8 3.53 12.49 -0.46
N PRO A 9 4.16 13.67 -0.62
CA PRO A 9 4.78 14.37 0.48
C PRO A 9 3.73 14.81 1.52
N SER A 10 4.12 14.84 2.79
CA SER A 10 3.23 15.20 3.91
C SER A 10 2.68 16.63 3.85
N SER A 11 3.24 17.48 3.00
CA SER A 11 2.77 18.86 2.78
C SER A 11 1.52 18.95 1.90
N ALA A 12 1.19 17.90 1.14
CA ALA A 12 0.07 17.88 0.21
C ALA A 12 -1.14 17.09 0.72
N TYR A 13 -0.90 16.12 1.61
CA TYR A 13 -1.91 15.21 2.18
C TYR A 13 -1.45 14.76 3.57
N ASP A 14 -2.35 14.11 4.32
CA ASP A 14 -2.15 13.62 5.71
C ASP A 14 -1.08 12.51 5.86
N GLY A 15 0.12 12.76 5.35
CA GLY A 15 1.34 11.98 5.53
C GLY A 15 1.43 10.62 4.83
N TYR A 16 0.31 10.05 4.36
CA TYR A 16 0.27 8.63 3.93
C TYR A 16 -0.61 8.34 2.71
N MET A 17 -1.05 9.37 1.98
CA MET A 17 -1.72 9.19 0.70
C MET A 17 -0.71 8.83 -0.40
N TYR A 18 -1.16 8.10 -1.41
CA TYR A 18 -0.31 7.59 -2.49
C TYR A 18 -1.10 7.36 -3.76
N MET A 19 -0.38 7.25 -4.88
CA MET A 19 -0.90 6.79 -6.16
C MET A 19 -0.17 5.54 -6.62
N THR A 20 -0.86 4.75 -7.43
CA THR A 20 -0.39 3.47 -7.94
C THR A 20 -0.48 3.41 -9.46
N SER A 21 0.35 2.55 -10.03
CA SER A 21 0.29 2.21 -11.44
C SER A 21 0.78 0.78 -11.65
N GLU A 22 0.07 -0.01 -12.46
CA GLU A 22 0.52 -1.37 -12.82
C GLU A 22 1.70 -1.32 -13.80
N THR A 23 1.66 -0.37 -14.73
CA THR A 23 2.79 -0.01 -15.60
C THR A 23 2.83 1.51 -15.73
N ALA A 24 4.02 2.14 -15.73
CA ALA A 24 4.13 3.60 -15.88
C ALA A 24 3.40 4.16 -17.12
N ALA A 25 3.12 3.31 -18.12
CA ALA A 25 2.37 3.63 -19.33
C ALA A 25 0.83 3.59 -19.18
N GLN A 26 0.27 2.89 -18.18
CA GLN A 26 -1.18 2.80 -17.94
C GLN A 26 -1.77 3.98 -17.17
N GLY A 27 -0.94 4.96 -16.80
CA GLY A 27 -1.36 6.11 -16.00
C GLY A 27 -1.36 5.82 -14.50
N TRP A 28 -1.65 6.86 -13.71
CA TRP A 28 -1.59 6.83 -12.25
C TRP A 28 -2.99 6.98 -11.66
N THR A 29 -3.30 6.16 -10.66
CA THR A 29 -4.56 6.19 -9.92
C THR A 29 -4.27 6.54 -8.46
N VAL A 30 -4.95 7.56 -7.93
CA VAL A 30 -4.85 7.91 -6.50
C VAL A 30 -5.60 6.87 -5.67
N SER A 31 -4.99 6.40 -4.59
CA SER A 31 -5.62 5.46 -3.67
C SER A 31 -6.66 6.16 -2.80
N ASN A 32 -7.81 5.51 -2.58
CA ASN A 32 -8.83 5.95 -1.62
C ASN A 32 -8.49 5.57 -0.16
N HIS A 33 -7.37 4.88 0.04
CA HIS A 33 -6.86 4.44 1.34
C HIS A 33 -5.44 4.96 1.55
N THR A 34 -5.07 5.27 2.79
CA THR A 34 -3.68 5.58 3.13
C THR A 34 -2.84 4.29 3.12
N ILE A 35 -1.51 4.42 2.97
CA ILE A 35 -0.59 3.26 2.90
C ILE A 35 -0.76 2.34 4.13
N GLN A 36 -0.99 2.93 5.31
CA GLN A 36 -1.04 2.22 6.59
C GLN A 36 -2.35 1.45 6.82
N GLN A 37 -3.43 1.83 6.13
CA GLN A 37 -4.71 1.16 6.33
C GLN A 37 -4.63 -0.31 5.88
N PRO A 38 -5.20 -1.27 6.64
CA PRO A 38 -5.08 -2.70 6.34
C PRO A 38 -5.63 -3.10 4.96
N ASN A 39 -6.59 -2.34 4.44
CA ASN A 39 -7.22 -2.56 3.13
C ASN A 39 -6.47 -1.89 1.97
N SER A 40 -5.39 -1.14 2.25
CA SER A 40 -4.54 -0.56 1.22
C SER A 40 -3.86 -1.65 0.38
N MET A 41 -3.59 -1.37 -0.89
CA MET A 41 -2.90 -2.31 -1.77
C MET A 41 -1.52 -2.68 -1.21
N VAL A 42 -0.81 -1.71 -0.63
CA VAL A 42 0.52 -1.88 -0.03
C VAL A 42 0.45 -2.80 1.18
N ALA A 43 -0.43 -2.50 2.14
CA ALA A 43 -0.61 -3.31 3.34
C ALA A 43 -0.98 -4.75 2.98
N ARG A 44 -1.93 -4.96 2.06
CA ARG A 44 -2.33 -6.30 1.60
C ARG A 44 -1.19 -7.07 0.92
N SER A 45 -0.33 -6.38 0.18
CA SER A 45 0.82 -7.01 -0.50
C SER A 45 1.86 -7.49 0.51
N ILE A 46 2.10 -6.70 1.55
CA ILE A 46 3.02 -7.02 2.64
C ILE A 46 2.45 -8.11 3.55
N SER A 47 1.18 -7.99 3.97
CA SER A 47 0.54 -8.98 4.84
C SER A 47 0.54 -10.37 4.25
N ARG A 48 0.40 -10.53 2.93
CA ARG A 48 0.50 -11.85 2.28
C ARG A 48 1.88 -12.50 2.42
N MET A 49 2.95 -11.70 2.48
CA MET A 49 4.30 -12.21 2.72
C MET A 49 4.44 -12.65 4.16
N TYR A 50 4.05 -11.79 5.11
CA TYR A 50 4.19 -12.12 6.53
C TYR A 50 3.24 -13.23 6.97
N LEU A 51 1.97 -13.27 6.54
CA LEU A 51 1.02 -14.34 6.90
C LEU A 51 1.45 -15.73 6.40
N LYS A 52 2.28 -15.82 5.36
CA LYS A 52 2.80 -17.10 4.85
C LYS A 52 3.91 -17.68 5.75
N ASP A 53 4.67 -16.82 6.41
CA ASP A 53 5.80 -17.21 7.26
C ASP A 53 5.50 -17.08 8.76
N SER A 54 4.32 -16.60 9.12
CA SER A 54 3.97 -16.21 10.48
C SER A 54 2.92 -17.12 11.10
N LYS A 55 3.37 -18.01 12.00
CA LYS A 55 2.68 -18.25 13.28
C LYS A 55 2.74 -16.97 14.14
N VAL A 56 2.30 -15.82 13.62
CA VAL A 56 2.21 -14.59 14.44
C VAL A 56 0.94 -14.72 15.26
N MET A 57 1.13 -15.11 16.52
CA MET A 57 0.14 -14.89 17.57
C MET A 57 -0.16 -13.39 17.60
N LEU A 58 -1.40 -13.05 17.25
CA LEU A 58 -1.99 -11.78 17.66
C LEU A 58 -2.06 -11.80 19.19
N VAL A 59 -1.20 -11.03 19.84
CA VAL A 59 -1.38 -10.73 21.27
C VAL A 59 -2.52 -9.71 21.33
N THR A 60 -3.66 -10.19 21.82
CA THR A 60 -4.88 -9.43 22.11
C THR A 60 -4.68 -8.46 23.26
#